data_AF-A0A094C934-F1
#
_entry.id   AF-A0A094C934-F1
#
_cell.length_a   1.000
_cell.length_b   1.000
_cell.length_c   1.000
_cell.angle_alpha   90.00
_cell.angle_beta   90.00
_cell.angle_gamma   90.00
#
_symmetry.space_group_name_H-M   'P 1'
#
loop_
_entity.id
_entity.type
_entity.pdbx_description
1 polymer ?
#
loop_
_entity_poly.entity_id
_entity_poly.type
_entity_poly.pdbx_seq_one_letter_code
_entity_poly.pdbx_strand_id
1 'polypeptide(L)'
;MLHQFDYIFAIAMIFGFLDAFMIGANDVANSWATSVSSRSVTLKQAMVLATIMEFAGAIGVGGRVADTIRTKIVSTSLYKEDPSVLMVGMTCALVGSSMYLSVATRLGMPVSTTHSIMGGVLGMGVATVGSKNVNWGWEGVSQVFAAWAIAPGIAGIFGAIIFTITKYGVLKRENPVRAAFFMVPVYFAFTTGILTMLIVWKGASTLKNSSDTVIIASVLGVAFGVAALVTVFLLPYLHRLLIKEDWELKWYHIFYGPLLLKRGDVPPKPEDHEIVTDYYKKFDYGAPPTADGSAAPVSASETAAEDVEKDGSKTGSIQKTIEPPVDADEKPEPSIFQKAKNAFFHGVEQDVVGAQSQKSSVLVGNLKSVHDAATKFDNKAEHTYSFLQVLTACTASFAHGANDVAK
;
A
#
# COMPACT_ATOMS: atom_id res chain seq x y z
N MET A 1 -43.32 10.57 -0.29
CA MET A 1 -41.97 10.72 0.31
C MET A 1 -42.14 10.90 1.81
N LEU A 2 -41.28 10.28 2.63
CA LEU A 2 -41.34 10.36 4.09
C LEU A 2 -40.42 11.50 4.59
N HIS A 3 -40.86 12.75 4.37
CA HIS A 3 -40.05 13.95 4.67
C HIS A 3 -39.56 14.06 6.13
N GLN A 4 -40.27 13.40 7.05
CA GLN A 4 -39.87 13.32 8.45
C GLN A 4 -38.52 12.62 8.68
N PHE A 5 -37.98 11.90 7.70
CA PHE A 5 -36.67 11.22 7.81
C PHE A 5 -35.56 11.89 7.00
N ASP A 6 -35.86 13.00 6.31
CA ASP A 6 -34.89 13.69 5.45
C ASP A 6 -33.67 14.17 6.25
N TYR A 7 -33.86 14.56 7.53
CA TYR A 7 -32.75 14.96 8.40
C TYR A 7 -31.82 13.79 8.74
N ILE A 8 -32.36 12.58 8.97
CA ILE A 8 -31.56 11.37 9.24
C ILE A 8 -30.74 11.03 8.00
N PHE A 9 -31.38 11.07 6.84
CA PHE A 9 -30.71 10.82 5.57
C PHE A 9 -29.58 11.84 5.32
N ALA A 10 -29.84 13.13 5.55
CA ALA A 10 -28.82 14.18 5.39
C ALA A 10 -27.61 13.96 6.32
N ILE A 11 -27.86 13.66 7.60
CA ILE A 11 -26.79 13.37 8.57
C ILE A 11 -26.03 12.11 8.18
N ALA A 12 -26.73 11.02 7.84
CA ALA A 12 -26.12 9.77 7.43
C ALA A 12 -25.26 9.94 6.16
N MET A 13 -25.68 10.77 5.21
CA MET A 13 -24.90 11.08 4.01
C MET A 13 -23.63 11.86 4.34
N ILE A 14 -23.71 12.88 5.20
CA ILE A 14 -22.54 13.69 5.60
C ILE A 14 -21.51 12.82 6.30
N PHE A 15 -21.94 12.05 7.31
CA PHE A 15 -21.05 11.19 8.05
C PHE A 15 -20.62 9.96 7.24
N GLY A 16 -21.43 9.48 6.29
CA GLY A 16 -21.05 8.37 5.42
C GLY A 16 -19.95 8.78 4.44
N PHE A 17 -20.00 10.01 3.95
CA PHE A 17 -18.90 10.60 3.20
C PHE A 17 -17.65 10.75 4.07
N LEU A 18 -17.81 11.23 5.31
CA LEU A 18 -16.69 11.34 6.25
C LEU A 18 -16.07 9.98 6.57
N ASP A 19 -16.89 8.95 6.82
CA ASP A 19 -16.44 7.59 7.09
C ASP A 19 -15.66 7.04 5.90
N ALA A 20 -16.23 7.13 4.69
CA ALA A 20 -15.56 6.71 3.45
C ALA A 20 -14.23 7.43 3.22
N PHE A 21 -14.18 8.75 3.47
CA PHE A 21 -12.95 9.53 3.37
C PHE A 21 -11.90 9.06 4.39
N MET A 22 -12.32 8.82 5.64
CA MET A 22 -11.40 8.38 6.71
C MET A 22 -10.95 6.94 6.55
N ILE A 23 -11.79 6.06 5.99
CA ILE A 23 -11.40 4.71 5.58
C ILE A 23 -10.26 4.81 4.56
N GLY A 24 -10.42 5.61 3.50
CA GLY A 24 -9.36 5.83 2.52
C GLY A 24 -8.08 6.40 3.15
N ALA A 25 -8.20 7.40 4.02
CA ALA A 25 -7.05 8.04 4.67
C ALA A 25 -6.30 7.09 5.62
N ASN A 26 -7.01 6.20 6.33
CA ASN A 26 -6.42 5.24 7.25
C ASN A 26 -5.84 4.01 6.54
N ASP A 27 -6.60 3.46 5.58
CA ASP A 27 -6.33 2.12 5.04
C ASP A 27 -5.44 2.14 3.78
N VAL A 28 -5.22 3.29 3.13
CA VAL A 28 -4.32 3.39 1.96
C VAL A 28 -2.90 2.89 2.27
N ALA A 29 -2.44 3.05 3.52
CA ALA A 29 -1.15 2.56 3.97
C ALA A 29 -1.04 1.04 3.90
N ASN A 30 -2.15 0.30 4.07
CA ASN A 30 -2.16 -1.16 4.07
C ASN A 30 -1.72 -1.74 2.71
N SER A 31 -2.04 -1.04 1.61
CA SER A 31 -1.72 -1.47 0.24
C SER A 31 -0.42 -0.86 -0.27
N TRP A 32 -0.11 0.37 0.10
CA TRP A 32 0.93 1.17 -0.55
C TRP A 32 2.19 1.44 0.28
N ALA A 33 2.16 1.25 1.60
CA ALA A 33 3.29 1.59 2.46
C ALA A 33 4.58 0.85 2.07
N THR A 34 4.48 -0.43 1.69
CA THR A 34 5.64 -1.24 1.27
C THR A 34 6.23 -0.80 -0.07
N SER A 35 5.38 -0.39 -1.02
CA SER A 35 5.83 0.05 -2.36
C SER A 35 6.42 1.46 -2.34
N VAL A 36 5.94 2.31 -1.44
CA VAL A 36 6.49 3.65 -1.21
C VAL A 36 7.78 3.57 -0.39
N SER A 37 7.82 2.76 0.67
CA SER A 37 9.02 2.61 1.51
C SER A 37 10.18 1.92 0.78
N SER A 38 9.88 0.97 -0.12
CA SER A 38 10.87 0.36 -1.02
C SER A 38 11.31 1.27 -2.16
N ARG A 39 10.68 2.46 -2.32
CA ARG A 39 10.91 3.39 -3.43
C ARG A 39 10.61 2.80 -4.81
N SER A 40 9.72 1.81 -4.87
CA SER A 40 9.20 1.31 -6.15
C SER A 40 8.28 2.33 -6.81
N VAL A 41 7.57 3.14 -6.01
CA VAL A 41 6.74 4.25 -6.45
C VAL A 41 6.87 5.44 -5.51
N THR A 42 6.67 6.64 -6.04
CA THR A 42 6.54 7.85 -5.23
C THR A 42 5.19 7.89 -4.52
N LEU A 43 5.09 8.65 -3.42
CA LEU A 43 3.84 8.83 -2.69
C LEU A 43 2.73 9.38 -3.61
N LYS A 44 3.06 10.34 -4.49
CA LYS A 44 2.14 10.89 -5.50
C LYS A 44 1.57 9.81 -6.42
N GLN A 45 2.44 8.94 -6.96
CA GLN A 45 2.02 7.83 -7.81
C GLN A 45 1.15 6.83 -7.05
N ALA A 46 1.54 6.50 -5.82
CA ALA A 46 0.77 5.61 -4.96
C ALA A 46 -0.64 6.14 -4.69
N MET A 47 -0.80 7.44 -4.37
CA MET A 47 -2.12 8.04 -4.13
C MET A 47 -3.02 8.02 -5.37
N VAL A 48 -2.47 8.32 -6.56
CA VAL A 48 -3.22 8.27 -7.82
C VAL A 48 -3.67 6.84 -8.13
N LEU A 49 -2.78 5.86 -8.03
CA LEU A 49 -3.10 4.46 -8.29
C LEU A 49 -4.09 3.91 -7.24
N ALA A 50 -3.91 4.25 -5.96
CA ALA A 50 -4.85 3.90 -4.90
C ALA A 50 -6.25 4.40 -5.23
N THR A 51 -6.40 5.69 -5.55
CA THR A 51 -7.71 6.29 -5.86
C THR A 51 -8.41 5.54 -7.00
N ILE A 52 -7.69 5.20 -8.06
CA ILE A 52 -8.24 4.46 -9.21
C ILE A 52 -8.64 3.04 -8.80
N MET A 53 -7.77 2.33 -8.09
CA MET A 53 -7.96 0.92 -7.77
C MET A 53 -9.03 0.70 -6.68
N GLU A 54 -9.01 1.48 -5.61
CA GLU A 54 -10.06 1.47 -4.57
C GLU A 54 -11.43 1.75 -5.20
N PHE A 55 -11.52 2.79 -6.03
CA PHE A 55 -12.78 3.16 -6.69
C PHE A 55 -13.27 2.09 -7.67
N ALA A 56 -12.36 1.51 -8.46
CA ALA A 56 -12.69 0.40 -9.36
C ALA A 56 -13.17 -0.83 -8.59
N GLY A 57 -12.57 -1.14 -7.44
CA GLY A 57 -12.99 -2.23 -6.54
C GLY A 57 -14.38 -1.98 -5.98
N ALA A 58 -14.61 -0.79 -5.45
CA ALA A 58 -15.88 -0.35 -4.88
C ALA A 58 -17.03 -0.50 -5.88
N ILE A 59 -16.87 0.00 -7.11
CA ILE A 59 -17.90 -0.09 -8.16
C ILE A 59 -18.02 -1.50 -8.72
N GLY A 60 -16.90 -2.19 -8.97
CA GLY A 60 -16.88 -3.45 -9.69
C GLY A 60 -17.36 -4.66 -8.87
N VAL A 61 -17.08 -4.69 -7.57
CA VAL A 61 -17.29 -5.86 -6.71
C VAL A 61 -17.99 -5.50 -5.38
N GLY A 62 -18.08 -4.22 -5.01
CA GLY A 62 -18.46 -3.81 -3.66
C GLY A 62 -19.91 -4.11 -3.24
N GLY A 63 -20.86 -4.00 -4.17
CA GLY A 63 -22.28 -4.20 -3.86
C GLY A 63 -22.62 -5.57 -3.26
N ARG A 64 -21.85 -6.62 -3.57
CA ARG A 64 -22.11 -7.98 -3.04
C ARG A 64 -21.46 -8.24 -1.68
N VAL A 65 -20.36 -7.56 -1.38
CA VAL A 65 -19.72 -7.68 -0.06
C VAL A 65 -20.61 -7.00 0.98
N ALA A 66 -21.28 -5.91 0.61
CA ALA A 66 -22.21 -5.15 1.46
C ALA A 66 -23.39 -5.96 2.00
N ASP A 67 -23.99 -6.79 1.16
CA ASP A 67 -25.13 -7.63 1.57
C ASP A 67 -24.78 -8.63 2.69
N THR A 68 -23.50 -9.00 2.81
CA THR A 68 -23.03 -10.01 3.77
C THR A 68 -22.79 -9.44 5.17
N ILE A 69 -22.37 -8.17 5.30
CA ILE A 69 -22.05 -7.56 6.60
C ILE A 69 -23.32 -7.08 7.32
N ARG A 70 -24.25 -6.46 6.59
CA ARG A 70 -25.49 -5.89 7.16
C ARG A 70 -26.40 -6.94 7.83
N THR A 71 -26.44 -8.16 7.30
CA THR A 71 -27.45 -9.17 7.68
C THR A 71 -27.00 -10.11 8.80
N LYS A 72 -25.69 -10.22 9.07
CA LYS A 72 -25.15 -11.20 10.01
C LYS A 72 -25.01 -10.72 11.45
N ILE A 73 -24.95 -9.40 11.67
CA ILE A 73 -24.68 -8.82 13.00
C ILE A 73 -25.99 -8.49 13.73
N VAL A 74 -26.90 -7.79 13.05
CA VAL A 74 -28.20 -7.39 13.58
C VAL A 74 -29.27 -7.77 12.56
N SER A 75 -30.17 -8.68 12.93
CA SER A 75 -31.23 -9.12 12.02
C SER A 75 -32.21 -7.98 11.76
N THR A 76 -32.42 -7.64 10.48
CA THR A 76 -33.41 -6.64 10.05
C THR A 76 -34.84 -7.06 10.39
N SER A 77 -35.09 -8.34 10.66
CA SER A 77 -36.40 -8.85 11.08
C SER A 77 -36.86 -8.28 12.43
N LEU A 78 -35.93 -7.90 13.30
CA LEU A 78 -36.23 -7.37 14.64
C LEU A 78 -36.79 -5.93 14.58
N TYR A 79 -36.67 -5.26 13.44
CA TYR A 79 -37.09 -3.87 13.24
C TYR A 79 -38.25 -3.74 12.26
N LYS A 80 -38.96 -4.85 11.95
CA LYS A 80 -40.10 -4.80 11.01
C LYS A 80 -41.23 -3.92 11.51
N GLU A 81 -41.46 -3.89 12.82
CA GLU A 81 -42.53 -3.09 13.44
C GLU A 81 -42.15 -1.61 13.52
N ASP A 82 -40.86 -1.30 13.70
CA ASP A 82 -40.35 0.07 13.67
C ASP A 82 -39.03 0.20 12.88
N PRO A 83 -39.12 0.33 11.54
CA PRO A 83 -37.95 0.51 10.69
C PRO A 83 -37.19 1.81 10.96
N SER A 84 -37.82 2.79 11.60
CA SER A 84 -37.20 4.09 11.85
C SER A 84 -36.08 3.99 12.89
N VAL A 85 -36.23 3.11 13.88
CA VAL A 85 -35.20 2.81 14.88
C VAL A 85 -33.95 2.22 14.23
N LEU A 86 -34.10 1.36 13.22
CA LEU A 86 -32.97 0.81 12.49
C LEU A 86 -32.21 1.90 11.72
N MET A 87 -32.93 2.84 11.08
CA MET A 87 -32.31 3.94 10.35
C MET A 87 -31.52 4.88 11.28
N VAL A 88 -32.11 5.30 12.38
CA VAL A 88 -31.43 6.13 13.40
C VAL A 88 -30.24 5.37 13.98
N GLY A 89 -30.44 4.10 14.33
CA GLY A 89 -29.40 3.25 14.89
C GLY A 89 -28.18 3.10 13.99
N MET A 90 -28.38 2.79 12.70
CA MET A 90 -27.28 2.67 11.74
C MET A 90 -26.60 4.03 11.51
N THR A 91 -27.36 5.13 11.54
CA THR A 91 -26.78 6.48 11.46
C THR A 91 -25.87 6.75 12.66
N CYS A 92 -26.28 6.38 13.88
CA CYS A 92 -25.45 6.50 15.08
C CYS A 92 -24.19 5.63 15.01
N ALA A 93 -24.28 4.40 14.50
CA ALA A 93 -23.13 3.52 14.31
C ALA A 93 -22.09 4.15 13.36
N LEU A 94 -22.56 4.75 12.27
CA LEU A 94 -21.75 5.39 11.24
C LEU A 94 -21.12 6.71 11.74
N VAL A 95 -21.85 7.52 12.52
CA VAL A 95 -21.29 8.69 13.22
C VAL A 95 -20.20 8.26 14.21
N GLY A 96 -20.44 7.20 15.00
CA GLY A 96 -19.45 6.68 15.94
C GLY A 96 -18.18 6.18 15.26
N SER A 97 -18.32 5.42 14.17
CA SER A 97 -17.20 4.93 13.36
C SER A 97 -16.36 6.08 12.80
N SER A 98 -17.00 7.01 12.10
CA SER A 98 -16.32 8.11 11.42
C SER A 98 -15.61 9.07 12.39
N MET A 99 -16.19 9.34 13.56
CA MET A 99 -15.54 10.14 14.60
C MET A 99 -14.31 9.42 15.17
N TYR A 100 -14.41 8.13 15.45
CA TYR A 100 -13.28 7.34 15.94
C TYR A 100 -12.14 7.29 14.90
N LEU A 101 -12.47 7.00 13.64
CA LEU A 101 -11.49 6.98 12.55
C LEU A 101 -10.84 8.34 12.36
N SER A 102 -11.60 9.43 12.38
CA SER A 102 -11.06 10.79 12.27
C SER A 102 -10.01 11.08 13.35
N VAL A 103 -10.26 10.67 14.60
CA VAL A 103 -9.31 10.84 15.70
C VAL A 103 -8.10 9.92 15.52
N ALA A 104 -8.32 8.64 15.19
CA ALA A 104 -7.24 7.66 15.02
C ALA A 104 -6.28 8.04 13.87
N THR A 105 -6.83 8.41 12.72
CA THR A 105 -6.06 8.86 11.55
C THR A 105 -5.29 10.15 11.85
N ARG A 106 -5.89 11.10 12.58
CA ARG A 106 -5.18 12.32 13.01
C ARG A 106 -4.02 12.03 13.95
N LEU A 107 -4.11 10.98 14.76
CA LEU A 107 -3.04 10.51 15.63
C LEU A 107 -2.03 9.60 14.91
N GLY A 108 -2.24 9.30 13.62
CA GLY A 108 -1.37 8.42 12.84
C GLY A 108 -1.44 6.96 13.27
N MET A 109 -2.52 6.54 13.93
CA MET A 109 -2.70 5.16 14.39
C MET A 109 -3.34 4.32 13.28
N PRO A 110 -2.69 3.23 12.82
CA PRO A 110 -3.32 2.29 11.90
C PRO A 110 -4.37 1.48 12.67
N VAL A 111 -5.64 1.81 12.48
CA VAL A 111 -6.78 1.14 13.13
C VAL A 111 -7.60 0.31 12.15
N SER A 112 -8.38 -0.64 12.64
CA SER A 112 -9.28 -1.45 11.79
C SER A 112 -10.62 -0.76 11.61
N THR A 113 -10.89 -0.27 10.40
CA THR A 113 -12.17 0.34 10.00
C THR A 113 -13.35 -0.61 10.16
N THR A 114 -13.14 -1.90 9.85
CA THR A 114 -14.15 -2.95 10.08
C THR A 114 -14.54 -3.07 11.55
N HIS A 115 -13.57 -2.98 12.47
CA HIS A 115 -13.86 -3.05 13.91
C HIS A 115 -14.61 -1.81 14.39
N SER A 116 -14.29 -0.63 13.84
CA SER A 116 -14.95 0.63 14.19
C SER A 116 -16.44 0.59 13.86
N ILE A 117 -16.82 0.26 12.63
CA ILE A 117 -18.23 0.19 12.24
C ILE A 117 -18.96 -0.96 12.94
N MET A 118 -18.32 -2.12 13.09
CA MET A 118 -18.91 -3.24 13.82
C MET A 118 -19.17 -2.93 15.29
N GLY A 119 -18.26 -2.23 15.96
CA GLY A 119 -18.46 -1.76 17.33
C GLY A 119 -19.68 -0.83 17.43
N GLY A 120 -19.85 0.06 16.45
CA GLY A 120 -21.03 0.92 16.33
C GLY A 120 -22.33 0.12 16.15
N VAL A 121 -22.35 -0.85 15.23
CA VAL A 121 -23.52 -1.70 14.95
C VAL A 121 -23.88 -2.58 16.15
N LEU A 122 -22.88 -3.13 16.85
CA LEU A 122 -23.09 -3.90 18.08
C LEU A 122 -23.61 -3.03 19.22
N GLY A 123 -23.03 -1.86 19.42
CA GLY A 123 -23.50 -0.89 20.43
C GLY A 123 -24.94 -0.48 20.17
N MET A 124 -25.29 -0.21 18.91
CA MET A 124 -26.65 0.06 18.49
C MET A 124 -27.57 -1.13 18.79
N GLY A 125 -27.23 -2.34 18.35
CA GLY A 125 -28.05 -3.53 18.57
C GLY A 125 -28.31 -3.81 20.06
N VAL A 126 -27.30 -3.64 20.92
CA VAL A 126 -27.48 -3.77 22.38
C VAL A 126 -28.43 -2.70 22.92
N ALA A 127 -28.35 -1.46 22.43
CA ALA A 127 -29.17 -0.35 22.91
C ALA A 127 -30.64 -0.42 22.45
N THR A 128 -30.90 -0.92 21.24
CA THR A 128 -32.24 -0.94 20.62
C THR A 128 -33.03 -2.20 20.90
N VAL A 129 -32.39 -3.38 20.79
CA VAL A 129 -33.07 -4.69 20.95
C VAL A 129 -32.60 -5.45 22.17
N GLY A 130 -31.61 -4.95 22.92
CA GLY A 130 -31.08 -5.57 24.13
C GLY A 130 -30.04 -6.66 23.85
N SER A 131 -29.08 -6.82 24.77
CA SER A 131 -27.95 -7.75 24.61
C SER A 131 -28.36 -9.20 24.30
N LYS A 132 -29.48 -9.69 24.85
CA LYS A 132 -29.94 -11.07 24.63
C LYS A 132 -30.39 -11.35 23.18
N ASN A 133 -30.77 -10.32 22.43
CA ASN A 133 -31.26 -10.43 21.05
C ASN A 133 -30.18 -10.20 20.00
N VAL A 134 -28.93 -9.93 20.43
CA VAL A 134 -27.76 -9.91 19.56
C VAL A 134 -27.27 -11.35 19.34
N ASN A 135 -26.89 -11.70 18.11
CA ASN A 135 -26.42 -13.04 17.78
C ASN A 135 -24.97 -13.26 18.27
N TRP A 136 -24.81 -13.59 19.55
CA TRP A 136 -23.51 -13.93 20.14
C TRP A 136 -22.97 -15.30 19.73
N GLY A 137 -23.77 -16.11 19.02
CA GLY A 137 -23.42 -17.46 18.61
C GLY A 137 -22.30 -17.52 17.56
N TRP A 138 -21.93 -18.74 17.20
CA TRP A 138 -20.88 -19.02 16.21
C TRP A 138 -21.24 -18.58 14.78
N GLU A 139 -22.51 -18.28 14.50
CA GLU A 139 -22.96 -17.75 13.20
C GLU A 139 -23.06 -16.22 13.16
N GLY A 140 -22.84 -15.56 14.30
CA GLY A 140 -22.88 -14.12 14.43
C GLY A 140 -21.55 -13.56 14.89
N VAL A 141 -21.57 -12.87 16.03
CA VAL A 141 -20.46 -12.07 16.55
C VAL A 141 -19.21 -12.92 16.79
N SER A 142 -19.34 -14.11 17.37
CA SER A 142 -18.20 -14.98 17.70
C SER A 142 -17.40 -15.43 16.48
N GLN A 143 -18.05 -15.65 15.32
CA GLN A 143 -17.35 -15.97 14.08
C GLN A 143 -16.42 -14.84 13.66
N VAL A 144 -16.89 -13.61 13.80
CA VAL A 144 -16.17 -12.43 13.34
C VAL A 144 -14.94 -12.19 14.21
N PHE A 145 -15.09 -12.30 15.54
CA PHE A 145 -13.95 -12.26 16.47
C PHE A 145 -12.94 -13.39 16.20
N ALA A 146 -13.40 -14.61 15.90
CA ALA A 146 -12.52 -15.71 15.55
C ALA A 146 -11.74 -15.42 14.25
N ALA A 147 -12.41 -14.87 13.23
CA ALA A 147 -11.77 -14.47 11.98
C ALA A 147 -10.67 -13.43 12.19
N TRP A 148 -10.79 -12.53 13.18
CA TRP A 148 -9.77 -11.51 13.47
C TRP A 148 -8.47 -12.08 14.02
N ALA A 149 -8.51 -13.23 14.71
CA ALA A 149 -7.30 -13.92 15.15
C ALA A 149 -6.75 -14.86 14.07
N ILE A 150 -7.65 -15.57 13.38
CA ILE A 150 -7.28 -16.59 12.39
C ILE A 150 -6.71 -15.95 11.12
N ALA A 151 -7.30 -14.86 10.61
CA ALA A 151 -6.90 -14.27 9.34
C ALA A 151 -5.46 -13.72 9.35
N PRO A 152 -5.00 -12.95 10.36
CA PRO A 152 -3.60 -12.53 10.43
C PRO A 152 -2.64 -13.72 10.57
N GLY A 153 -3.02 -14.76 11.32
CA GLY A 153 -2.22 -15.97 11.45
C GLY A 153 -2.02 -16.68 10.11
N ILE A 154 -3.11 -16.88 9.36
CA ILE A 154 -3.07 -17.48 8.02
C ILE A 154 -2.27 -16.59 7.05
N ALA A 155 -2.51 -15.27 7.06
CA ALA A 155 -1.77 -14.33 6.24
C ALA A 155 -0.26 -14.36 6.53
N GLY A 156 0.14 -14.43 7.81
CA GLY A 156 1.52 -14.57 8.23
C GLY A 156 2.16 -15.88 7.74
N ILE A 157 1.43 -17.00 7.79
CA ILE A 157 1.88 -18.29 7.26
C ILE A 157 2.11 -18.20 5.75
N PHE A 158 1.15 -17.68 4.98
CA PHE A 158 1.30 -17.50 3.54
C PHE A 158 2.46 -16.54 3.20
N GLY A 159 2.59 -15.43 3.94
CA GLY A 159 3.70 -14.50 3.79
C GLY A 159 5.04 -15.18 4.03
N ALA A 160 5.17 -15.98 5.09
CA ALA A 160 6.38 -16.74 5.40
C ALA A 160 6.72 -17.77 4.32
N ILE A 161 5.71 -18.48 3.78
CA ILE A 161 5.88 -19.45 2.69
C ILE A 161 6.38 -18.73 1.42
N ILE A 162 5.69 -17.68 0.98
CA ILE A 162 6.05 -16.93 -0.23
C ILE A 162 7.44 -16.31 -0.09
N PHE A 163 7.76 -15.74 1.08
CA PHE A 163 9.09 -15.19 1.34
C PHE A 163 10.16 -16.28 1.33
N THR A 164 9.90 -17.45 1.92
CA THR A 164 10.85 -18.58 1.91
C THR A 164 11.12 -19.07 0.49
N ILE A 165 10.06 -19.21 -0.33
CA ILE A 165 10.19 -19.56 -1.75
C ILE A 165 11.01 -18.50 -2.49
N THR A 166 10.76 -17.21 -2.26
CA THR A 166 11.50 -16.12 -2.90
C THR A 166 12.97 -16.11 -2.46
N LYS A 167 13.23 -16.28 -1.16
CA LYS A 167 14.56 -16.25 -0.56
C LYS A 167 15.46 -17.36 -1.11
N TYR A 168 15.00 -18.60 -1.12
CA TYR A 168 15.80 -19.75 -1.57
C TYR A 168 15.66 -20.03 -3.07
N GLY A 169 14.51 -19.68 -3.66
CA GLY A 169 14.25 -19.82 -5.09
C GLY A 169 14.98 -18.77 -5.93
N VAL A 170 15.16 -17.56 -5.41
CA VAL A 170 15.73 -16.42 -6.15
C VAL A 170 16.91 -15.78 -5.43
N LEU A 171 16.68 -15.18 -4.26
CA LEU A 171 17.65 -14.25 -3.65
C LEU A 171 19.00 -14.91 -3.25
N LYS A 172 18.97 -16.18 -2.83
CA LYS A 172 20.17 -16.95 -2.45
C LYS A 172 20.76 -17.82 -3.57
N ARG A 173 20.26 -17.72 -4.80
CA ARG A 173 20.84 -18.47 -5.93
C ARG A 173 22.16 -17.86 -6.38
N GLU A 174 22.98 -18.65 -7.07
CA GLU A 174 24.25 -18.16 -7.66
C GLU A 174 24.04 -17.02 -8.66
N ASN A 175 22.94 -17.07 -9.42
CA ASN A 175 22.52 -15.98 -10.30
C ASN A 175 21.08 -15.54 -9.95
N PRO A 176 20.93 -14.63 -8.97
CA PRO A 176 19.62 -14.16 -8.50
C PRO A 176 18.80 -13.49 -9.61
N VAL A 177 19.45 -12.71 -10.48
CA VAL A 177 18.77 -12.01 -11.59
C VAL A 177 18.12 -13.02 -12.54
N ARG A 178 18.86 -14.06 -12.97
CA ARG A 178 18.30 -15.09 -13.86
C ARG A 178 17.15 -15.86 -13.20
N ALA A 179 17.27 -16.18 -11.91
CA ALA A 179 16.21 -16.84 -11.17
C ALA A 179 14.96 -15.94 -11.06
N ALA A 180 15.15 -14.63 -10.85
CA ALA A 180 14.06 -13.67 -10.79
C ALA A 180 13.28 -13.61 -12.11
N PHE A 181 13.96 -13.66 -13.25
CA PHE A 181 13.31 -13.65 -14.57
C PHE A 181 12.38 -14.85 -14.78
N PHE A 182 12.69 -15.99 -14.18
CA PHE A 182 11.81 -17.16 -14.22
C PHE A 182 10.62 -17.03 -13.27
N MET A 183 10.85 -16.46 -12.08
CA MET A 183 9.82 -16.38 -11.03
C MET A 183 8.86 -15.19 -11.19
N VAL A 184 9.28 -14.09 -11.82
CA VAL A 184 8.44 -12.90 -12.04
C VAL A 184 7.14 -13.24 -12.77
N PRO A 185 7.13 -13.93 -13.93
CA PRO A 185 5.88 -14.34 -14.59
C PRO A 185 4.99 -15.21 -13.70
N VAL A 186 5.58 -16.10 -12.89
CA VAL A 186 4.84 -16.99 -11.99
C VAL A 186 4.12 -16.19 -10.91
N TYR A 187 4.79 -15.22 -10.28
CA TYR A 187 4.16 -14.37 -9.26
C TYR A 187 3.08 -13.48 -9.85
N PHE A 188 3.30 -12.88 -11.02
CA PHE A 188 2.28 -12.10 -11.71
C PHE A 188 1.04 -12.94 -12.05
N ALA A 189 1.24 -14.16 -12.54
CA ALA A 189 0.16 -15.12 -12.81
C ALA A 189 -0.62 -15.47 -11.55
N PHE A 190 0.08 -15.75 -10.45
CA PHE A 190 -0.53 -16.10 -9.18
C PHE A 190 -1.36 -14.95 -8.60
N THR A 191 -0.81 -13.73 -8.55
CA THR A 191 -1.50 -12.54 -8.03
C THR A 191 -2.75 -12.22 -8.86
N THR A 192 -2.61 -12.17 -10.19
CA THR A 192 -3.76 -11.86 -11.07
C THR A 192 -4.78 -12.99 -11.12
N GLY A 193 -4.36 -14.24 -10.97
CA GLY A 193 -5.24 -15.40 -10.82
C GLY A 193 -6.10 -15.29 -9.56
N ILE A 194 -5.52 -14.95 -8.41
CA ILE A 194 -6.27 -14.73 -7.17
C ILE A 194 -7.26 -13.57 -7.31
N LEU A 195 -6.83 -12.44 -7.89
CA LEU A 195 -7.72 -11.30 -8.14
C LEU A 195 -8.89 -11.70 -9.05
N THR A 196 -8.61 -12.43 -10.13
CA THR A 196 -9.63 -12.92 -11.06
C THR A 196 -10.59 -13.87 -10.37
N MET A 197 -10.09 -14.74 -9.48
CA MET A 197 -10.92 -15.63 -8.68
C MET A 197 -11.88 -14.83 -7.80
N LEU A 198 -11.40 -13.78 -7.12
CA LEU A 198 -12.25 -12.90 -6.31
C LEU A 198 -13.32 -12.20 -7.16
N ILE A 199 -12.95 -11.67 -8.32
CA ILE A 199 -13.88 -10.98 -9.23
C ILE A 199 -14.91 -11.96 -9.78
N VAL A 200 -14.52 -13.14 -10.26
CA VAL A 200 -15.45 -14.07 -10.89
C VAL A 200 -16.36 -14.74 -9.85
N TRP A 201 -15.80 -15.15 -8.72
CA TRP A 201 -16.56 -15.85 -7.69
C TRP A 201 -17.47 -14.91 -6.89
N LYS A 202 -16.98 -13.72 -6.51
CA LYS A 202 -17.70 -12.76 -5.67
C LYS A 202 -18.16 -11.47 -6.36
N GLY A 203 -17.69 -11.13 -7.56
CA GLY A 203 -17.90 -9.81 -8.22
C GLY A 203 -18.78 -9.79 -9.48
N ALA A 204 -18.57 -10.68 -10.46
CA ALA A 204 -19.34 -10.74 -11.72
C ALA A 204 -20.78 -11.28 -11.58
N SER A 205 -21.78 -10.39 -11.46
CA SER A 205 -23.21 -10.76 -11.36
C SER A 205 -23.72 -11.45 -12.63
N THR A 206 -23.09 -11.20 -13.78
CA THR A 206 -23.36 -11.84 -15.07
C THR A 206 -22.97 -13.32 -15.11
N LEU A 207 -22.04 -13.76 -14.24
CA LEU A 207 -21.53 -15.14 -14.18
C LEU A 207 -22.19 -15.97 -13.07
N LYS A 208 -23.31 -15.50 -12.50
CA LYS A 208 -23.96 -16.09 -11.31
C LYS A 208 -24.39 -17.56 -11.49
N ASN A 209 -24.57 -18.02 -12.73
CA ASN A 209 -24.91 -19.40 -13.08
C ASN A 209 -23.86 -20.06 -13.99
N SER A 210 -22.66 -19.50 -14.06
CA SER A 210 -21.56 -20.12 -14.81
C SER A 210 -21.08 -21.37 -14.07
N SER A 211 -20.81 -22.46 -14.81
CA SER A 211 -20.31 -23.68 -14.16
C SER A 211 -18.93 -23.44 -13.55
N ASP A 212 -18.57 -24.23 -12.53
CA ASP A 212 -17.25 -24.19 -11.90
C ASP A 212 -16.10 -24.26 -12.93
N THR A 213 -16.33 -24.96 -14.05
CA THR A 213 -15.39 -25.02 -15.18
C THR A 213 -15.11 -23.65 -15.79
N VAL A 214 -16.12 -22.80 -15.95
CA VAL A 214 -15.96 -21.44 -16.49
C VAL A 214 -15.16 -20.57 -15.52
N ILE A 215 -15.39 -20.72 -14.21
CA ILE A 215 -14.64 -19.99 -13.18
C ILE A 215 -13.16 -20.39 -13.23
N ILE A 216 -12.87 -21.69 -13.21
CA ILE A 216 -11.50 -22.22 -13.26
C ILE A 216 -10.82 -21.80 -14.58
N ALA A 217 -11.52 -21.92 -15.71
CA ALA A 217 -11.00 -21.52 -17.01
C ALA A 217 -10.69 -20.01 -17.08
N SER A 218 -11.54 -19.17 -16.48
CA SER A 218 -11.31 -17.72 -16.42
C SER A 218 -10.09 -17.38 -15.58
N VAL A 219 -9.96 -18.00 -14.39
CA VAL A 219 -8.83 -17.80 -13.49
C VAL A 219 -7.52 -18.21 -14.14
N LEU A 220 -7.46 -19.44 -14.68
CA LEU A 220 -6.27 -19.94 -15.36
C LEU A 220 -5.97 -19.16 -16.64
N GLY A 221 -7.01 -18.83 -17.42
CA GLY A 221 -6.87 -18.06 -18.66
C GLY A 221 -6.25 -16.68 -18.42
N VAL A 222 -6.72 -15.95 -17.40
CA VAL A 222 -6.11 -14.66 -17.02
C VAL A 222 -4.71 -14.86 -16.46
N ALA A 223 -4.49 -15.82 -15.56
CA ALA A 223 -3.17 -16.06 -14.97
C ALA A 223 -2.11 -16.38 -16.04
N PHE A 224 -2.40 -17.30 -16.97
CA PHE A 224 -1.50 -17.63 -18.08
C PHE A 224 -1.38 -16.49 -19.10
N GLY A 225 -2.48 -15.77 -19.38
CA GLY A 225 -2.46 -14.60 -20.25
C GLY A 225 -1.53 -13.51 -19.72
N VAL A 226 -1.61 -13.19 -18.42
CA VAL A 226 -0.72 -12.23 -17.77
C VAL A 226 0.71 -12.75 -17.74
N ALA A 227 0.94 -14.03 -17.44
CA ALA A 227 2.28 -14.63 -17.50
C ALA A 227 2.92 -14.48 -18.89
N ALA A 228 2.14 -14.72 -19.95
CA ALA A 228 2.58 -14.57 -21.32
C ALA A 228 2.89 -13.10 -21.64
N LEU A 229 2.04 -12.16 -21.25
CA LEU A 229 2.28 -10.72 -21.43
C LEU A 229 3.54 -10.25 -20.70
N VAL A 230 3.75 -10.68 -19.46
CA VAL A 230 4.97 -10.40 -18.69
C VAL A 230 6.20 -10.98 -19.39
N THR A 231 6.09 -12.20 -19.91
CA THR A 231 7.19 -12.87 -20.63
C THR A 231 7.54 -12.16 -21.94
N VAL A 232 6.55 -11.66 -22.67
CA VAL A 232 6.72 -11.03 -23.98
C VAL A 232 7.14 -9.56 -23.87
N PHE A 233 6.64 -8.83 -22.87
CA PHE A 233 6.85 -7.37 -22.76
C PHE A 233 7.79 -7.00 -21.61
N LEU A 234 7.52 -7.46 -20.39
CA LEU A 234 8.30 -7.06 -19.21
C LEU A 234 9.69 -7.71 -19.17
N LEU A 235 9.81 -9.01 -19.48
CA LEU A 235 11.12 -9.68 -19.42
C LEU A 235 12.14 -9.13 -20.42
N PRO A 236 11.80 -8.85 -21.70
CA PRO A 236 12.74 -8.20 -22.62
C PRO A 236 13.18 -6.81 -22.14
N TYR A 237 12.25 -6.05 -21.56
CA TYR A 237 12.55 -4.75 -20.96
C TYR A 237 13.52 -4.89 -19.79
N LEU A 238 13.23 -5.78 -18.83
CA LEU A 238 14.10 -6.06 -17.68
C LEU A 238 15.45 -6.62 -18.12
N HIS A 239 15.50 -7.47 -19.15
CA HIS A 239 16.75 -8.02 -19.69
C HIS A 239 17.66 -6.87 -20.12
N ARG A 240 17.09 -5.93 -20.86
CA ARG A 240 17.85 -4.82 -21.41
C ARG A 240 18.25 -3.80 -20.34
N LEU A 241 17.41 -3.58 -19.35
CA LEU A 241 17.71 -2.70 -18.22
C LEU A 241 18.78 -3.29 -17.29
N LEU A 242 18.65 -4.56 -16.90
CA LEU A 242 19.44 -5.16 -15.79
C LEU A 242 20.67 -5.93 -16.26
N ILE A 243 20.59 -6.62 -17.41
CA ILE A 243 21.68 -7.44 -17.94
C ILE A 243 22.50 -6.64 -18.95
N LYS A 244 21.85 -5.89 -19.84
CA LYS A 244 22.53 -5.02 -20.81
C LYS A 244 22.87 -3.64 -20.27
N GLU A 245 22.31 -3.26 -19.11
CA GLU A 245 22.61 -1.98 -18.47
C GLU A 245 22.27 -0.75 -19.35
N ASP A 246 21.22 -0.86 -20.17
CA ASP A 246 20.77 0.20 -21.08
C ASP A 246 20.10 1.35 -20.32
N TRP A 247 20.88 2.39 -20.02
CA TRP A 247 20.46 3.58 -19.29
C TRP A 247 19.53 4.52 -20.08
N GLU A 248 19.44 4.38 -21.41
CA GLU A 248 18.52 5.17 -22.24
C GLU A 248 17.09 4.60 -22.27
N LEU A 249 16.85 3.48 -21.58
CA LEU A 249 15.53 2.88 -21.49
C LEU A 249 14.57 3.81 -20.76
N LYS A 250 13.44 4.09 -21.40
CA LYS A 250 12.30 4.78 -20.78
C LYS A 250 11.18 3.79 -20.54
N TRP A 251 10.32 4.09 -19.57
CA TRP A 251 9.21 3.21 -19.15
C TRP A 251 8.33 2.73 -20.31
N TYR A 252 8.07 3.58 -21.31
CA TYR A 252 7.21 3.25 -22.45
C TYR A 252 7.86 2.28 -23.45
N HIS A 253 9.17 2.04 -23.36
CA HIS A 253 9.82 1.05 -24.22
C HIS A 253 9.34 -0.38 -23.94
N ILE A 254 8.73 -0.65 -22.77
CA ILE A 254 8.14 -1.95 -22.45
C ILE A 254 7.19 -2.47 -23.54
N PHE A 255 6.48 -1.58 -24.24
CA PHE A 255 5.53 -1.93 -25.30
C PHE A 255 6.18 -2.45 -26.59
N TYR A 256 7.50 -2.28 -26.77
CA TYR A 256 8.22 -2.87 -27.90
C TYR A 256 8.45 -4.37 -27.73
N GLY A 257 8.30 -4.91 -26.52
CA GLY A 257 8.41 -6.33 -26.21
C GLY A 257 9.66 -6.98 -26.81
N PRO A 258 9.54 -8.04 -27.63
CA PRO A 258 10.71 -8.76 -28.17
C PRO A 258 11.61 -7.90 -29.06
N LEU A 259 11.10 -6.81 -29.65
CA LEU A 259 11.90 -5.92 -30.51
C LEU A 259 13.00 -5.20 -29.72
N LEU A 260 12.82 -5.01 -28.41
CA LEU A 260 13.86 -4.48 -27.53
C LEU A 260 15.14 -5.31 -27.55
N LEU A 261 15.03 -6.62 -27.72
CA LEU A 261 16.22 -7.51 -27.77
C LEU A 261 17.07 -7.29 -29.01
N LYS A 262 16.51 -6.65 -30.05
CA LYS A 262 17.19 -6.34 -31.31
C LYS A 262 17.78 -4.93 -31.38
N ARG A 263 17.52 -4.07 -30.40
CA ARG A 263 18.14 -2.73 -30.33
C ARG A 263 19.66 -2.91 -30.16
N GLY A 264 20.46 -2.04 -30.77
CA GLY A 264 21.92 -2.19 -30.90
C GLY A 264 22.70 -2.10 -29.58
N ASP A 265 24.00 -1.88 -29.67
CA ASP A 265 24.87 -1.79 -28.49
C ASP A 265 24.50 -0.62 -27.58
N VAL A 266 24.77 -0.78 -26.29
CA VAL A 266 24.44 0.22 -25.27
C VAL A 266 25.50 1.32 -25.28
N PRO A 267 25.11 2.60 -25.37
CA PRO A 267 26.06 3.71 -25.34
C PRO A 267 26.78 3.80 -23.98
N PRO A 268 28.00 4.35 -23.94
CA PRO A 268 28.75 4.49 -22.70
C PRO A 268 27.93 5.26 -21.66
N LYS A 269 27.90 4.71 -20.45
CA LYS A 269 27.11 5.21 -19.34
C LYS A 269 27.74 6.48 -18.74
N PRO A 270 26.98 7.55 -18.47
CA PRO A 270 27.47 8.70 -17.69
C PRO A 270 27.86 8.27 -16.26
N GLU A 271 28.94 8.84 -15.70
CA GLU A 271 29.50 8.44 -14.40
C GLU A 271 28.50 8.57 -13.24
N ASP A 272 27.61 9.57 -13.27
CA ASP A 272 26.63 9.86 -12.21
C ASP A 272 25.31 9.08 -12.33
N HIS A 273 25.14 8.24 -13.34
CA HIS A 273 23.86 7.57 -13.57
C HIS A 273 23.76 6.26 -12.79
N GLU A 274 22.78 6.08 -11.91
CA GLU A 274 22.47 4.77 -11.33
C GLU A 274 21.38 4.08 -12.18
N ILE A 275 21.61 2.83 -12.61
CA ILE A 275 20.66 2.08 -13.46
C ILE A 275 19.50 1.53 -12.63
N VAL A 276 19.81 1.15 -11.40
CA VAL A 276 18.89 0.55 -10.44
C VAL A 276 19.02 1.32 -9.14
N THR A 277 17.89 1.62 -8.54
CA THR A 277 17.81 2.23 -7.21
C THR A 277 18.58 1.41 -6.20
N ASP A 278 19.51 2.03 -5.47
CA ASP A 278 20.13 1.36 -4.33
C ASP A 278 19.17 1.34 -3.13
N TYR A 279 18.60 0.17 -2.86
CA TYR A 279 17.66 -0.07 -1.76
C TYR A 279 18.33 -0.02 -0.38
N TYR A 280 19.67 -0.03 -0.31
CA TYR A 280 20.44 -0.03 0.93
C TYR A 280 21.20 1.27 1.21
N LYS A 281 21.13 2.25 0.30
CA LYS A 281 21.83 3.54 0.43
C LYS A 281 21.26 4.35 1.59
N LYS A 282 22.15 4.85 2.46
CA LYS A 282 21.84 5.75 3.58
C LYS A 282 21.66 7.17 3.02
N PHE A 283 20.67 7.91 3.49
CA PHE A 283 20.35 9.26 3.01
C PHE A 283 20.43 10.28 4.16
N ASP A 284 20.87 11.50 3.83
CA ASP A 284 20.90 12.64 4.74
C ASP A 284 19.61 13.42 4.56
N TYR A 285 18.72 13.29 5.54
CA TYR A 285 17.37 13.85 5.50
C TYR A 285 17.32 15.32 5.96
N GLY A 286 18.48 15.95 6.23
CA GLY A 286 18.58 17.40 6.49
C GLY A 286 18.68 18.28 5.23
N ALA A 287 18.90 17.67 4.06
CA ALA A 287 19.07 18.37 2.79
C ALA A 287 17.72 18.56 2.04
N PRO A 288 17.59 19.60 1.19
CA PRO A 288 16.37 19.83 0.43
C PRO A 288 16.01 18.62 -0.45
N PRO A 289 14.73 18.24 -0.55
CA PRO A 289 14.31 17.09 -1.35
C PRO A 289 14.71 17.28 -2.82
N THR A 290 15.10 16.19 -3.47
CA THR A 290 15.42 16.15 -4.89
C THR A 290 14.15 16.41 -5.73
N ALA A 291 14.31 16.69 -7.02
CA ALA A 291 13.20 17.11 -7.91
C ALA A 291 12.03 16.10 -8.01
N ASP A 292 12.26 14.84 -7.62
CA ASP A 292 11.27 13.76 -7.55
C ASP A 292 10.61 13.60 -6.16
N GLY A 293 11.01 14.43 -5.18
CA GLY A 293 10.54 14.39 -3.80
C GLY A 293 11.24 13.35 -2.92
N SER A 294 12.35 12.75 -3.36
CA SER A 294 13.17 11.88 -2.52
C SER A 294 14.20 12.66 -1.70
N ALA A 295 14.72 12.06 -0.62
CA ALA A 295 15.77 12.67 0.20
C ALA A 295 17.10 12.74 -0.56
N ALA A 296 17.96 13.72 -0.23
CA ALA A 296 19.27 13.83 -0.88
C ALA A 296 20.27 12.81 -0.29
N PRO A 297 21.10 12.15 -1.12
CA PRO A 297 22.06 11.15 -0.64
C PRO A 297 23.13 11.79 0.26
N VAL A 298 23.56 11.07 1.31
CA VAL A 298 24.72 11.48 2.10
C VAL A 298 25.95 11.45 1.18
N SER A 299 26.73 12.52 1.15
CA SER A 299 28.00 12.56 0.41
C SER A 299 28.96 11.47 0.94
N ALA A 300 29.63 10.76 0.02
CA ALA A 300 30.57 9.68 0.33
C ALA A 300 31.73 10.10 1.27
N SER A 301 31.95 11.41 1.46
CA SER A 301 33.00 11.96 2.35
C SER A 301 32.69 11.83 3.84
N GLU A 302 31.43 11.65 4.25
CA GLU A 302 31.07 11.52 5.67
C GLU A 302 31.13 10.06 6.16
N THR A 303 31.00 9.09 5.26
CA THR A 303 31.09 7.65 5.58
C THR A 303 32.47 7.21 6.10
N ALA A 304 33.52 8.01 5.91
CA ALA A 304 34.86 7.69 6.38
C ALA A 304 35.18 8.28 7.77
N ALA A 305 34.32 9.15 8.32
CA ALA A 305 34.64 9.90 9.53
C ALA A 305 34.11 9.26 10.84
N GLU A 306 33.21 8.27 10.78
CA GLU A 306 32.69 7.61 11.99
C GLU A 306 33.47 6.34 12.41
N ASP A 307 34.45 5.88 11.61
CA ASP A 307 35.16 4.60 11.83
C ASP A 307 36.58 4.73 12.43
N VAL A 308 36.99 5.89 12.96
CA VAL A 308 38.34 6.04 13.56
C VAL A 308 38.32 6.72 14.94
N GLU A 309 38.76 5.93 15.94
CA GLU A 309 39.40 6.27 17.23
C GLU A 309 38.57 6.55 18.51
N LYS A 310 38.49 5.50 19.35
CA LYS A 310 38.90 5.57 20.75
C LYS A 310 40.41 5.29 20.84
N ASP A 311 41.26 6.29 21.06
CA ASP A 311 42.35 6.27 22.06
C ASP A 311 43.02 7.65 22.18
N GLY A 312 43.70 7.94 23.28
CA GLY A 312 43.99 9.31 23.72
C GLY A 312 45.21 10.04 23.13
N SER A 313 45.27 11.32 23.52
CA SER A 313 46.47 12.16 23.70
C SER A 313 47.22 12.73 22.47
N LYS A 314 47.36 14.06 22.52
CA LYS A 314 48.36 14.96 21.88
C LYS A 314 48.13 15.51 20.47
N THR A 315 47.82 16.81 20.47
CA THR A 315 48.42 17.91 19.65
C THR A 315 48.86 17.62 18.22
N GLY A 316 48.22 18.29 17.26
CA GLY A 316 48.75 18.50 15.91
C GLY A 316 47.76 19.26 15.02
N SER A 317 47.96 20.56 14.87
CA SER A 317 47.19 21.49 14.03
C SER A 317 47.24 21.15 12.53
N ILE A 318 46.09 20.99 11.88
CA ILE A 318 45.96 21.31 10.44
C ILE A 318 44.69 22.15 10.25
N GLN A 319 44.94 23.37 9.80
CA GLN A 319 44.01 24.48 9.60
C GLN A 319 43.27 24.26 8.27
N LYS A 320 41.94 24.06 8.30
CA LYS A 320 41.11 24.09 7.10
C LYS A 320 40.32 25.40 7.11
N THR A 321 40.67 26.28 6.17
CA THR A 321 40.03 27.56 5.90
C THR A 321 38.51 27.37 5.78
N ILE A 322 37.77 27.96 6.71
CA ILE A 322 36.31 28.07 6.64
C ILE A 322 36.02 29.26 5.73
N GLU A 323 35.54 29.00 4.52
CA GLU A 323 34.83 30.03 3.75
C GLU A 323 33.51 30.34 4.47
N PRO A 324 33.12 31.62 4.62
CA PRO A 324 31.87 31.98 5.27
C PRO A 324 30.67 31.43 4.48
N PRO A 325 29.55 31.10 5.15
CA PRO A 325 28.38 30.57 4.48
C PRO A 325 27.86 31.61 3.49
N VAL A 326 27.69 31.19 2.24
CA VAL A 326 26.95 31.95 1.23
C VAL A 326 25.57 32.24 1.80
N ASP A 327 25.23 33.52 1.87
CA ASP A 327 23.97 34.03 2.40
C ASP A 327 22.80 33.19 1.86
N ALA A 328 22.01 32.64 2.78
CA ALA A 328 20.77 31.95 2.45
C ALA A 328 19.82 32.98 1.84
N ASP A 329 19.59 32.90 0.52
CA ASP A 329 18.54 33.65 -0.15
C ASP A 329 17.22 33.46 0.63
N GLU A 330 16.75 34.56 1.22
CA GLU A 330 15.52 34.66 1.98
C GLU A 330 14.35 34.31 1.04
N LYS A 331 13.88 33.05 1.08
CA LYS A 331 12.77 32.61 0.23
C LYS A 331 11.55 33.50 0.52
N PRO A 332 10.90 34.09 -0.51
CA PRO A 332 9.78 34.98 -0.30
C PRO A 332 8.65 34.26 0.44
N GLU A 333 8.03 34.95 1.40
CA GLU A 333 6.91 34.40 2.17
C GLU A 333 5.84 33.81 1.25
N PRO A 334 5.40 32.56 1.48
CA PRO A 334 4.48 31.90 0.57
C PRO A 334 3.15 32.65 0.56
N SER A 335 2.64 32.95 -0.64
CA SER A 335 1.34 33.58 -0.83
C SER A 335 0.22 32.78 -0.15
N ILE A 336 -0.93 33.42 0.16
CA ILE A 336 -2.10 32.73 0.74
C ILE A 336 -2.51 31.51 -0.11
N PHE A 337 -2.39 31.62 -1.43
CA PHE A 337 -2.63 30.50 -2.35
C PHE A 337 -1.60 29.38 -2.18
N GLN A 338 -0.31 29.69 -2.03
CA GLN A 338 0.72 28.69 -1.72
C GLN A 338 0.53 28.10 -0.33
N LYS A 339 0.16 28.87 0.69
CA LYS A 339 -0.15 28.36 2.03
C LYS A 339 -1.35 27.40 1.98
N ALA A 340 -2.42 27.74 1.25
CA ALA A 340 -3.58 26.87 1.04
C ALA A 340 -3.25 25.62 0.23
N LYS A 341 -2.48 25.77 -0.85
CA LYS A 341 -1.98 24.65 -1.67
C LYS A 341 -1.11 23.71 -0.84
N ASN A 342 -0.14 24.26 -0.09
CA ASN A 342 0.76 23.47 0.75
C ASN A 342 0.00 22.79 1.89
N ALA A 343 -1.05 23.41 2.44
CA ALA A 343 -1.91 22.77 3.43
C ALA A 343 -2.73 21.62 2.82
N PHE A 344 -3.26 21.79 1.62
CA PHE A 344 -4.05 20.76 0.93
C PHE A 344 -3.18 19.57 0.47
N PHE A 345 -1.97 19.84 -0.01
CA PHE A 345 -1.03 18.81 -0.48
C PHE A 345 -0.01 18.36 0.57
N HIS A 346 -0.14 18.82 1.82
CA HIS A 346 0.85 18.56 2.88
C HIS A 346 1.17 17.07 3.04
N GLY A 347 0.15 16.22 3.00
CA GLY A 347 0.32 14.76 3.11
C GLY A 347 0.94 14.11 1.87
N VAL A 348 0.84 14.73 0.70
CA VAL A 348 1.35 14.18 -0.57
C VAL A 348 2.83 14.51 -0.79
N GLU A 349 3.32 15.55 -0.12
CA GLU A 349 4.72 16.01 -0.16
C GLU A 349 5.54 15.52 1.03
N GLN A 350 4.95 14.72 1.91
CA GLN A 350 5.61 14.21 3.10
C GLN A 350 6.58 13.07 2.75
N ASP A 351 7.85 13.21 3.15
CA ASP A 351 8.83 12.12 3.06
C ASP A 351 8.57 11.07 4.15
N VAL A 352 7.92 9.98 3.75
CA VAL A 352 7.58 8.85 4.63
C VAL A 352 8.85 8.10 5.06
N VAL A 353 9.89 8.06 4.23
CA VAL A 353 11.12 7.28 4.49
C VAL A 353 12.01 8.03 5.47
N GLY A 354 12.15 9.35 5.30
CA GLY A 354 12.83 10.21 6.29
C GLY A 354 12.12 10.24 7.64
N ALA A 355 10.78 10.23 7.65
CA ALA A 355 10.00 10.16 8.89
C ALA A 355 10.20 8.83 9.66
N GLN A 356 10.49 7.72 8.97
CA GLN A 356 10.77 6.41 9.56
C GLN A 356 12.19 6.30 10.13
N SER A 357 13.18 6.92 9.48
CA SER A 357 14.58 6.85 9.90
C SER A 357 14.89 7.69 11.15
N GLN A 358 14.16 8.79 11.35
CA GLN A 358 14.40 9.75 12.45
C GLN A 358 13.59 9.50 13.72
N LYS A 359 12.49 8.73 13.67
CA LYS A 359 11.62 8.49 14.83
C LYS A 359 11.95 7.18 15.52
N SER A 360 12.71 7.23 16.62
CA SER A 360 12.68 6.17 17.64
C SER A 360 11.34 6.24 18.37
N SER A 361 10.31 5.59 17.82
CA SER A 361 9.05 5.40 18.55
C SER A 361 9.25 4.34 19.63
N VAL A 362 8.63 4.53 20.80
CA VAL A 362 8.62 3.57 21.92
C VAL A 362 8.16 2.16 21.46
N LEU A 363 7.32 2.08 20.42
CA LEU A 363 6.88 0.81 19.82
C LEU A 363 7.84 0.22 18.77
N VAL A 364 8.70 1.03 18.15
CA VAL A 364 9.47 0.65 16.94
C VAL A 364 10.95 0.43 17.24
N GLY A 365 11.45 0.92 18.39
CA GLY A 365 12.84 0.75 18.80
C GLY A 365 13.82 1.50 17.91
N ASN A 366 15.08 1.05 17.86
CA ASN A 366 16.10 1.63 16.98
C ASN A 366 16.03 1.02 15.58
N LEU A 367 15.24 1.65 14.71
CA LEU A 367 15.02 1.19 13.34
C LEU A 367 16.34 1.12 12.54
N LYS A 368 17.29 2.03 12.80
CA LYS A 368 18.61 2.06 12.15
C LYS A 368 19.39 0.77 12.39
N SER A 369 19.43 0.25 13.62
CA SER A 369 20.14 -1.00 13.92
C SER A 369 19.50 -2.23 13.26
N VAL A 370 18.19 -2.22 13.04
CA VAL A 370 17.50 -3.33 12.35
C VAL A 370 17.82 -3.31 10.85
N HIS A 371 17.84 -2.13 10.23
CA HIS A 371 18.22 -1.98 8.83
C HIS A 371 19.70 -2.32 8.59
N ASP A 372 20.60 -1.90 9.49
CA ASP A 372 22.03 -2.20 9.38
C ASP A 372 22.33 -3.70 9.56
N ALA A 373 21.52 -4.42 10.36
CA ALA A 373 21.65 -5.87 10.57
C ALA A 373 20.97 -6.72 9.47
N ALA A 374 20.20 -6.10 8.57
CA ALA A 374 19.47 -6.82 7.55
C ALA A 374 20.42 -7.42 6.50
N THR A 375 20.13 -8.66 6.08
CA THR A 375 20.86 -9.29 4.98
C THR A 375 20.59 -8.52 3.69
N LYS A 376 21.66 -8.08 3.03
CA LYS A 376 21.57 -7.38 1.74
C LYS A 376 21.59 -8.40 0.60
N PHE A 377 20.70 -8.24 -0.37
CA PHE A 377 20.67 -9.04 -1.59
C PHE A 377 21.05 -8.20 -2.81
N ASP A 378 21.14 -8.85 -3.97
CA ASP A 378 21.46 -8.20 -5.23
C ASP A 378 20.38 -7.19 -5.63
N ASN A 379 20.74 -5.91 -5.72
CA ASN A 379 19.82 -4.81 -6.05
C ASN A 379 19.13 -5.02 -7.40
N LYS A 380 19.78 -5.63 -8.40
CA LYS A 380 19.16 -5.88 -9.71
C LYS A 380 18.07 -6.94 -9.61
N ALA A 381 18.31 -8.01 -8.84
CA ALA A 381 17.31 -9.03 -8.59
C ALA A 381 16.12 -8.46 -7.80
N GLU A 382 16.37 -7.65 -6.77
CA GLU A 382 15.31 -6.96 -6.02
C GLU A 382 14.51 -6.00 -6.89
N HIS A 383 15.17 -5.28 -7.80
CA HIS A 383 14.49 -4.36 -8.71
C HIS A 383 13.45 -5.04 -9.61
N THR A 384 13.65 -6.31 -9.98
CA THR A 384 12.63 -7.05 -10.74
C THR A 384 11.31 -7.18 -9.98
N TYR A 385 11.34 -7.17 -8.64
CA TYR A 385 10.18 -7.25 -7.78
C TYR A 385 9.49 -5.92 -7.54
N SER A 386 10.09 -4.77 -7.89
CA SER A 386 9.44 -3.47 -7.79
C SER A 386 8.13 -3.43 -8.60
N PHE A 387 8.14 -3.99 -9.81
CA PHE A 387 6.96 -4.13 -10.66
C PHE A 387 5.89 -5.04 -10.02
N LEU A 388 6.32 -6.13 -9.37
CA LEU A 388 5.41 -7.02 -8.67
C LEU A 388 4.79 -6.30 -7.46
N GLN A 389 5.57 -5.52 -6.71
CA GLN A 389 5.08 -4.74 -5.57
C GLN A 389 3.95 -3.80 -6.01
N VAL A 390 4.14 -3.06 -7.10
CA VAL A 390 3.10 -2.19 -7.67
C VAL A 390 1.85 -2.98 -8.07
N LEU A 391 1.99 -4.12 -8.75
CA LEU A 391 0.84 -4.96 -9.11
C LEU A 391 0.10 -5.47 -7.87
N THR A 392 0.83 -5.94 -6.86
CA THR A 392 0.23 -6.45 -5.61
C THR A 392 -0.44 -5.34 -4.81
N ALA A 393 0.13 -4.13 -4.80
CA ALA A 393 -0.48 -2.95 -4.18
C ALA A 393 -1.78 -2.56 -4.88
N CYS A 394 -1.79 -2.52 -6.22
CA CYS A 394 -3.02 -2.30 -7.00
C CYS A 394 -4.08 -3.38 -6.73
N THR A 395 -3.67 -4.64 -6.67
CA THR A 395 -4.56 -5.78 -6.40
C THR A 395 -5.16 -5.72 -5.00
N ALA A 396 -4.33 -5.41 -4.00
CA ALA A 396 -4.75 -5.23 -2.61
C ALA A 396 -5.72 -4.05 -2.50
N SER A 397 -5.40 -2.91 -3.11
CA SER A 397 -6.22 -1.71 -3.13
C SER A 397 -7.57 -1.92 -3.82
N PHE A 398 -7.60 -2.68 -4.92
CA PHE A 398 -8.86 -3.08 -5.56
C PHE A 398 -9.72 -3.97 -4.65
N ALA A 399 -9.11 -4.98 -4.02
CA ALA A 399 -9.82 -5.87 -3.10
C ALA A 399 -10.31 -5.12 -1.84
N HIS A 400 -9.53 -4.14 -1.39
CA HIS A 400 -9.84 -3.28 -0.27
C HIS A 400 -11.08 -2.41 -0.56
N GLY A 401 -11.08 -1.68 -1.67
CA GLY A 401 -12.21 -0.82 -2.04
C GLY A 401 -13.50 -1.60 -2.31
N ALA A 402 -13.38 -2.83 -2.82
CA ALA A 402 -14.52 -3.75 -2.91
C ALA A 402 -15.10 -4.11 -1.54
N ASN A 403 -14.26 -4.25 -0.51
CA ASN A 403 -14.72 -4.55 0.84
C ASN A 403 -15.23 -3.29 1.58
N ASP A 404 -14.77 -2.09 1.21
CA ASP A 404 -15.16 -0.85 1.87
C ASP A 404 -16.61 -0.45 1.62
N VAL A 405 -17.16 -0.76 0.44
CA VAL A 405 -18.60 -0.55 0.15
C VAL A 405 -19.50 -1.35 1.09
N ALA A 406 -18.95 -2.38 1.74
CA ALA A 406 -19.70 -3.22 2.66
C ALA A 406 -19.79 -2.70 4.09
N LYS A 407 -18.91 -1.77 4.44
CA LYS A 407 -18.89 -1.09 5.73
C LYS A 407 -19.88 0.06 5.66
#